data_AF-A0A420TIU3-F1
#
_entry.id   AF-A0A420TIU3-F1
#
_cell.length_a   1.000
_cell.length_b   1.000
_cell.length_c   1.000
_cell.angle_alpha   90.00
_cell.angle_beta   90.00
_cell.angle_gamma   90.00
#
_symmetry.space_group_name_H-M   'P 1'
#
loop_
_entity.id
_entity.type
_entity.pdbx_description
1 polymer ?
#
loop_
_entity_poly.entity_id
_entity_poly.type
_entity_poly.pdbx_seq_one_letter_code
_entity_poly.pdbx_strand_id
1 'polypeptide(L)'
;MFTSLEYIMLEACTSAVSAPYRIGSERLKYAIGLDLHNTDSPNYPSGFGQDNIDEVRRGFWELMHYEFFHRLVYDDPPTMTAQMKQWIVSLPWLESCKRPVSQEVPTIRFIFKSRLTFILAEFFMLLENISGHLESESFTQVLALCQQIYDLYKDWDIDTWKTSSKEDKLHSWMLADLTIAGYKCIVFMLHKASLTTAELPQEISQLPIALNASRQVLKAGNELLKQCPYAVTLYYLFGTYQVDAAYACLVSSLMRLPESHTARADLRLLEDFTRDVSTLVVEGESFRPLLAALRTLNSSVYEKLD
;
A
#
# COMPACT_ATOMS: atom_id res chain seq x y z
N MET A 1 6.30 17.55 -21.73
CA MET A 1 5.24 16.74 -22.40
C MET A 1 4.96 15.41 -21.67
N PHE A 2 5.36 15.24 -20.40
CA PHE A 2 5.14 14.00 -19.61
C PHE A 2 4.17 14.18 -18.44
N THR A 3 3.81 15.43 -18.11
CA THR A 3 2.81 15.78 -17.09
C THR A 3 1.38 15.39 -17.49
N SER A 4 1.10 15.10 -18.76
CA SER A 4 -0.25 14.72 -19.20
C SER A 4 -0.57 13.24 -19.00
N LEU A 5 0.42 12.35 -18.96
CA LEU A 5 0.18 10.90 -18.84
C LEU A 5 -0.16 10.48 -17.40
N GLU A 6 0.55 11.05 -16.42
CA GLU A 6 0.20 10.92 -15.00
C GLU A 6 -1.16 11.56 -14.71
N TYR A 7 -1.47 12.70 -15.34
CA TYR A 7 -2.75 13.40 -15.19
C TYR A 7 -3.93 12.63 -15.80
N ILE A 8 -3.75 12.04 -16.99
CA ILE A 8 -4.78 11.21 -17.65
C ILE A 8 -5.06 9.94 -16.82
N MET A 9 -4.02 9.33 -16.21
CA MET A 9 -4.22 8.21 -15.29
C MET A 9 -4.94 8.65 -14.00
N LEU A 10 -4.57 9.80 -13.42
CA LEU A 10 -5.26 10.34 -12.24
C LEU A 10 -6.74 10.68 -12.52
N GLU A 11 -7.05 11.31 -13.66
CA GLU A 11 -8.42 11.66 -14.06
C GLU A 11 -9.27 10.42 -14.40
N ALA A 12 -8.68 9.42 -15.07
CA ALA A 12 -9.37 8.16 -15.35
C ALA A 12 -9.67 7.36 -14.08
N CYS A 13 -8.75 7.34 -13.11
CA CYS A 13 -8.90 6.65 -11.83
C CYS A 13 -9.88 7.37 -10.87
N THR A 14 -9.91 8.70 -10.86
CA THR A 14 -10.75 9.49 -9.93
C THR A 14 -12.25 9.40 -10.26
N SER A 15 -12.64 9.26 -11.53
CA SER A 15 -14.06 9.22 -11.92
C SER A 15 -14.78 7.92 -11.56
N ALA A 16 -14.08 6.79 -11.46
CA ALA A 16 -14.67 5.47 -11.23
C ALA A 16 -14.65 5.00 -9.75
N VAL A 17 -13.84 5.63 -8.89
CA VAL A 17 -13.50 5.10 -7.56
C VAL A 17 -14.13 5.92 -6.41
N SER A 18 -14.93 6.97 -6.67
CA SER A 18 -15.43 7.91 -5.63
C SER A 18 -16.29 7.30 -4.49
N ALA A 19 -16.78 6.06 -4.61
CA ALA A 19 -17.63 5.41 -3.61
C ALA A 19 -16.90 4.90 -2.34
N PRO A 20 -15.75 4.17 -2.42
CA PRO A 20 -14.98 3.77 -1.23
C PRO A 20 -14.49 4.92 -0.34
N TYR A 21 -14.28 6.13 -0.90
CA TYR A 21 -13.77 7.29 -0.16
C TYR A 21 -14.69 7.77 0.98
N ARG A 22 -16.01 7.84 0.75
CA ARG A 22 -16.96 8.26 1.79
C ARG A 22 -17.11 7.24 2.91
N ILE A 23 -16.91 5.96 2.61
CA ILE A 23 -17.04 4.88 3.58
C ILE A 23 -15.84 4.86 4.54
N GLY A 24 -14.66 5.27 4.08
CA GLY A 24 -13.44 5.34 4.91
C GLY A 24 -13.56 6.30 6.09
N SER A 25 -13.88 7.57 5.85
CA SER A 25 -13.96 8.58 6.93
C SER A 25 -15.10 8.31 7.91
N GLU A 26 -16.25 7.81 7.46
CA GLU A 26 -17.39 7.48 8.33
C GLU A 26 -17.09 6.28 9.24
N ARG A 27 -16.34 5.27 8.75
CA ARG A 27 -15.88 4.15 9.60
C ARG A 27 -14.95 4.61 10.71
N LEU A 28 -14.04 5.55 10.42
CA LEU A 28 -13.12 6.12 11.42
C LEU A 28 -13.89 6.95 12.46
N LYS A 29 -14.85 7.78 12.04
CA LYS A 29 -15.73 8.52 12.96
C LYS A 29 -16.56 7.59 13.84
N TYR A 30 -17.06 6.50 13.27
CA TYR A 30 -17.81 5.50 14.03
C TYR A 30 -16.93 4.82 15.09
N ALA A 31 -15.69 4.48 14.76
CA ALA A 31 -14.74 3.93 15.73
C ALA A 31 -14.42 4.89 16.89
N ILE A 32 -14.31 6.19 16.60
CA ILE A 32 -14.21 7.23 17.65
C ILE A 32 -15.47 7.25 18.50
N GLY A 33 -16.65 7.21 17.89
CA GLY A 33 -17.93 7.20 18.59
C GLY A 33 -18.16 5.97 19.48
N LEU A 34 -17.52 4.84 19.15
CA LEU A 34 -17.49 3.63 19.98
C LEU A 34 -16.37 3.63 21.03
N ASP A 35 -15.63 4.73 21.16
CA ASP A 35 -14.54 4.92 22.12
C ASP A 35 -13.40 3.88 21.98
N LEU A 36 -13.24 3.26 20.80
CA LEU A 36 -12.25 2.18 20.59
C LEU A 36 -10.80 2.62 20.86
N HIS A 37 -10.55 3.92 20.80
CA HIS A 37 -9.26 4.54 21.07
C HIS A 37 -8.90 4.63 22.56
N ASN A 38 -9.84 4.35 23.46
CA ASN A 38 -9.67 4.37 24.92
C ASN A 38 -9.99 3.01 25.55
N THR A 39 -9.82 1.92 24.79
CA THR A 39 -10.14 0.55 25.23
C THR A 39 -9.45 0.17 26.55
N ASP A 40 -8.27 0.73 26.84
CA ASP A 40 -7.52 0.46 28.07
C ASP A 40 -7.71 1.55 29.14
N SER A 41 -8.61 2.51 28.90
CA SER A 41 -9.00 3.49 29.89
C SER A 41 -9.77 2.80 31.04
N PRO A 42 -9.53 3.20 32.31
CA PRO A 42 -10.27 2.65 33.45
C PRO A 42 -11.79 2.93 33.37
N ASN A 43 -12.21 3.86 32.52
CA ASN A 43 -13.62 4.24 32.32
C ASN A 43 -14.23 3.62 31.05
N TYR A 44 -13.53 2.70 30.36
CA TYR A 44 -14.03 2.11 29.12
C TYR A 44 -15.33 1.31 29.37
N PRO A 45 -16.38 1.48 28.53
CA PRO A 45 -17.65 0.81 28.75
C PRO A 45 -17.50 -0.71 28.77
N SER A 46 -17.96 -1.36 29.84
CA SER A 46 -17.90 -2.82 30.05
C SER A 46 -18.79 -3.64 29.09
N GLY A 47 -19.35 -3.02 28.04
CA GLY A 47 -20.23 -3.65 27.06
C GLY A 47 -19.53 -4.61 26.10
N PHE A 48 -18.23 -4.44 25.87
CA PHE A 48 -17.39 -5.44 25.21
C PHE A 48 -16.80 -6.35 26.29
N GLY A 49 -17.36 -7.55 26.46
CA GLY A 49 -16.89 -8.47 27.50
C GLY A 49 -15.37 -8.67 27.45
N GLN A 50 -14.73 -8.74 28.62
CA GLN A 50 -13.27 -8.79 28.80
C GLN A 50 -12.57 -9.86 27.95
N ASP A 51 -13.28 -10.94 27.62
CA ASP A 51 -12.77 -12.04 26.79
C ASP A 51 -12.52 -11.66 25.31
N ASN A 52 -13.12 -10.56 24.82
CA ASN A 52 -12.98 -10.09 23.43
C ASN A 52 -12.14 -8.82 23.28
N ILE A 53 -11.53 -8.33 24.37
CA ILE A 53 -10.84 -7.04 24.38
C ILE A 53 -9.66 -6.99 23.40
N ASP A 54 -8.95 -8.09 23.20
CA ASP A 54 -7.85 -8.15 22.23
C ASP A 54 -8.34 -8.09 20.77
N GLU A 55 -9.54 -8.59 20.47
CA GLU A 55 -10.13 -8.42 19.13
C GLU A 55 -10.53 -6.97 18.88
N VAL A 56 -11.02 -6.27 19.92
CA VAL A 56 -11.31 -4.84 19.85
C VAL A 56 -10.01 -4.05 19.62
N ARG A 57 -8.96 -4.32 20.39
CA ARG A 57 -7.63 -3.72 20.18
C ARG A 57 -7.11 -4.00 18.77
N ARG A 58 -7.22 -5.24 18.28
CA ARG A 58 -6.78 -5.63 16.94
C ARG A 58 -7.52 -4.85 15.86
N GLY A 59 -8.84 -4.75 15.98
CA GLY A 59 -9.69 -3.94 15.09
C GLY A 59 -9.27 -2.48 15.07
N PHE A 60 -8.98 -1.89 16.24
CA PHE A 60 -8.47 -0.53 16.34
C PHE A 60 -7.13 -0.36 15.58
N TRP A 61 -6.16 -1.25 15.79
CA TRP A 61 -4.86 -1.18 15.11
C TRP A 61 -4.94 -1.40 13.60
N GLU A 62 -5.87 -2.22 13.10
CA GLU A 62 -6.14 -2.34 11.66
C GLU A 62 -6.77 -1.07 11.09
N LEU A 63 -7.66 -0.39 11.84
CA LEU A 63 -8.21 0.92 11.43
C LEU A 63 -7.13 2.01 11.40
N MET A 64 -6.18 1.97 12.33
CA MET A 64 -5.02 2.85 12.33
C MET A 64 -4.16 2.70 11.10
N HIS A 65 -3.83 1.44 10.76
CA HIS A 65 -3.12 1.13 9.54
C HIS A 65 -3.88 1.65 8.31
N TYR A 66 -5.19 1.38 8.26
CA TYR A 66 -6.07 1.81 7.17
C TYR A 66 -6.06 3.33 6.99
N GLU A 67 -6.19 4.10 8.07
CA GLU A 67 -6.18 5.56 7.98
C GLU A 67 -4.84 6.08 7.46
N PHE A 68 -3.71 5.66 8.02
CA PHE A 68 -2.40 6.11 7.54
C PHE A 68 -2.16 5.73 6.08
N PHE A 69 -2.55 4.52 5.69
CA PHE A 69 -2.47 4.09 4.29
C PHE A 69 -3.34 4.97 3.38
N HIS A 70 -4.58 5.26 3.78
CA HIS A 70 -5.47 6.13 3.03
C HIS A 70 -4.94 7.56 2.91
N ARG A 71 -4.45 8.14 4.01
CA ARG A 71 -3.78 9.44 4.02
C ARG A 71 -2.60 9.48 3.05
N LEU A 72 -1.87 8.36 2.93
CA LEU A 72 -0.70 8.28 2.07
C LEU A 72 -1.07 8.19 0.57
N VAL A 73 -2.12 7.45 0.24
CA VAL A 73 -2.51 7.15 -1.15
C VAL A 73 -3.47 8.18 -1.74
N TYR A 74 -4.35 8.74 -0.90
CA TYR A 74 -5.45 9.60 -1.34
C TYR A 74 -5.38 11.04 -0.81
N ASP A 75 -4.34 11.38 -0.05
CA ASP A 75 -4.19 12.68 0.62
C ASP A 75 -5.38 13.04 1.52
N ASP A 76 -6.05 12.03 2.08
CA ASP A 76 -7.13 12.23 3.03
C ASP A 76 -6.60 12.99 4.28
N PRO A 77 -7.39 13.92 4.86
CA PRO A 77 -7.00 14.56 6.11
C PRO A 77 -7.07 13.58 7.28
N PRO A 78 -6.25 13.77 8.32
CA PRO A 78 -6.33 12.94 9.52
C PRO A 78 -7.71 13.08 10.18
N THR A 79 -8.32 11.95 10.51
CA THR A 79 -9.58 11.83 11.25
C THR A 79 -9.33 11.30 12.65
N MET A 80 -8.93 10.02 12.77
CA MET A 80 -8.58 9.41 14.05
C MET A 80 -7.19 9.92 14.45
N THR A 81 -6.20 9.74 13.59
CA THR A 81 -4.79 10.11 13.84
C THR A 81 -4.57 11.58 14.25
N ALA A 82 -5.51 12.49 14.00
CA ALA A 82 -5.48 13.87 14.46
C ALA A 82 -5.39 13.99 16.00
N GLN A 83 -5.93 13.01 16.73
CA GLN A 83 -5.99 12.99 18.20
C GLN A 83 -5.13 11.88 18.80
N MET A 84 -4.15 11.36 18.04
CA MET A 84 -3.36 10.17 18.41
C MET A 84 -2.70 10.26 19.80
N LYS A 85 -2.34 11.47 20.25
CA LYS A 85 -1.72 11.72 21.57
C LYS A 85 -2.65 11.44 22.75
N GLN A 86 -3.95 11.34 22.54
CA GLN A 86 -4.97 11.20 23.59
C GLN A 86 -5.40 9.75 23.80
N TRP A 87 -4.89 8.82 23.00
CA TRP A 87 -5.36 7.44 22.98
C TRP A 87 -4.74 6.58 24.07
N ILE A 88 -5.56 5.67 24.58
CA ILE A 88 -5.21 4.72 25.63
C ILE A 88 -5.62 3.33 25.14
N VAL A 89 -4.77 2.76 24.29
CA VAL A 89 -4.97 1.44 23.69
C VAL A 89 -3.62 0.76 23.39
N SER A 90 -3.46 -0.44 23.92
CA SER A 90 -2.26 -1.26 23.82
C SER A 90 -2.32 -2.14 22.58
N LEU A 91 -1.17 -2.68 22.17
CA LEU A 91 -1.16 -3.75 21.17
C LEU A 91 -1.87 -5.00 21.75
N PRO A 92 -2.65 -5.72 20.93
CA PRO A 92 -3.27 -6.99 21.32
C PRO A 92 -2.25 -7.98 21.86
N TRP A 93 -2.69 -8.81 22.81
CA TRP A 93 -1.91 -9.91 23.37
C TRP A 93 -0.61 -9.55 24.12
N LEU A 94 -0.33 -8.25 24.34
CA LEU A 94 0.75 -7.83 25.23
C LEU A 94 0.44 -8.17 26.70
N GLU A 95 -0.84 -8.13 27.07
CA GLU A 95 -1.29 -8.31 28.46
C GLU A 95 -1.93 -9.68 28.73
N SER A 96 -2.45 -10.34 27.69
CA SER A 96 -3.13 -11.63 27.83
C SER A 96 -2.15 -12.78 27.58
N CYS A 97 -1.94 -13.64 28.59
CA CYS A 97 -1.17 -14.88 28.43
C CYS A 97 -1.86 -15.93 27.52
N LYS A 98 -2.96 -15.57 26.84
CA LYS A 98 -3.71 -16.45 25.94
C LYS A 98 -3.06 -16.37 24.55
N ARG A 99 -2.19 -17.33 24.23
CA ARG A 99 -1.65 -17.47 22.88
C ARG A 99 -2.80 -17.70 21.88
N PRO A 100 -2.76 -17.09 20.68
CA PRO A 100 -3.71 -17.44 19.63
C PRO A 100 -3.58 -18.92 19.26
N VAL A 101 -4.72 -19.58 19.05
CA VAL A 101 -4.79 -20.96 18.52
C VAL A 101 -4.28 -20.93 17.07
N SER A 102 -3.33 -21.80 16.70
CA SER A 102 -2.62 -21.90 15.39
C SER A 102 -3.04 -20.88 14.31
N GLN A 103 -2.55 -19.65 14.43
CA GLN A 103 -2.79 -18.54 13.49
C GLN A 103 -1.46 -17.84 13.14
N GLU A 104 -0.46 -18.60 12.69
CA GLU A 104 0.88 -18.05 12.44
C GLU A 104 0.85 -16.93 11.39
N VAL A 105 0.25 -17.17 10.21
CA VAL A 105 0.16 -16.17 9.14
C VAL A 105 -0.68 -14.95 9.54
N PRO A 106 -1.89 -15.08 10.12
CA PRO A 106 -2.62 -13.92 10.63
C PRO A 106 -1.86 -13.12 11.70
N THR A 107 -1.11 -13.80 12.58
CA THR A 107 -0.32 -13.15 13.63
C THR A 107 0.85 -12.36 13.03
N ILE A 108 1.58 -12.96 12.10
CA ILE A 108 2.69 -12.29 11.39
C ILE A 108 2.16 -11.09 10.60
N ARG A 109 1.03 -11.25 9.89
CA ARG A 109 0.37 -10.15 9.19
C ARG A 109 0.04 -9.00 10.14
N PHE A 110 -0.53 -9.30 11.31
CA PHE A 110 -0.87 -8.28 12.31
C PHE A 110 0.38 -7.54 12.82
N ILE A 111 1.44 -8.28 13.18
CA ILE A 111 2.68 -7.69 13.70
C ILE A 111 3.35 -6.82 12.62
N PHE A 112 3.42 -7.32 11.39
CA PHE A 112 3.98 -6.58 10.26
C PHE A 112 3.18 -5.30 9.99
N LYS A 113 1.85 -5.38 9.90
CA LYS A 113 1.00 -4.19 9.68
C LYS A 113 1.14 -3.18 10.82
N SER A 114 1.24 -3.64 12.06
CA SER A 114 1.47 -2.76 13.21
C SER A 114 2.81 -2.02 13.11
N ARG A 115 3.91 -2.71 12.76
CA ARG A 115 5.22 -2.07 12.53
C ARG A 115 5.17 -1.09 11.35
N LEU A 116 4.49 -1.46 10.26
CA LEU A 116 4.29 -0.58 9.11
C LEU A 116 3.50 0.68 9.48
N THR A 117 2.47 0.57 10.33
CA THR A 117 1.72 1.71 10.87
C THR A 117 2.62 2.69 11.63
N PHE A 118 3.58 2.19 12.43
CA PHE A 118 4.54 3.07 13.10
C PHE A 118 5.49 3.79 12.12
N ILE A 119 5.97 3.09 11.09
CA ILE A 119 6.80 3.70 10.04
C ILE A 119 6.01 4.81 9.32
N LEU A 120 4.73 4.58 9.01
CA LEU A 120 3.87 5.58 8.40
C LEU A 120 3.61 6.77 9.34
N ALA A 121 3.40 6.52 10.64
CA ALA A 121 3.26 7.59 11.62
C ALA A 121 4.52 8.46 11.68
N GLU A 122 5.71 7.86 11.70
CA GLU A 122 6.99 8.58 11.67
C GLU A 122 7.16 9.39 10.38
N PHE A 123 6.77 8.83 9.24
CA PHE A 123 6.76 9.56 7.96
C PHE A 123 5.85 10.79 7.99
N PHE A 124 4.63 10.68 8.52
CA PHE A 124 3.73 11.82 8.61
C PHE A 124 4.20 12.87 9.62
N MET A 125 4.79 12.46 10.75
CA MET A 125 5.43 13.39 11.68
C MET A 125 6.59 14.15 11.02
N LEU A 126 7.39 13.47 10.19
CA LEU A 126 8.44 14.10 9.41
C LEU A 126 7.85 15.17 8.47
N LEU A 127 6.79 14.84 7.72
CA LEU A 127 6.10 15.78 6.84
C LEU A 127 5.50 16.99 7.58
N GLU A 128 4.92 16.77 8.77
CA GLU A 128 4.33 17.85 9.59
C GLU A 128 5.38 18.82 10.15
N ASN A 129 6.61 18.33 10.40
CA ASN A 129 7.72 19.15 10.91
C ASN A 129 8.43 19.96 9.82
N ILE A 130 8.18 19.66 8.54
CA ILE A 130 8.78 20.39 7.42
C ILE A 130 7.97 21.66 7.18
N SER A 131 8.45 22.79 7.70
CA SER A 131 7.91 24.12 7.41
C SER A 131 8.38 24.61 6.04
N GLY A 132 7.88 24.00 4.96
CA GLY A 132 8.19 24.41 3.59
C GLY A 132 8.77 23.28 2.74
N HIS A 133 9.98 23.46 2.21
CA HIS A 133 10.62 22.50 1.30
C HIS A 133 11.37 21.42 2.09
N LEU A 134 11.29 20.18 1.62
CA LEU A 134 12.08 19.08 2.16
C LEU A 134 13.57 19.36 1.90
N GLU A 135 14.34 19.55 2.97
CA GLU A 135 15.80 19.58 2.87
C GLU A 135 16.34 18.18 2.50
N SER A 136 17.53 18.12 1.92
CA SER A 136 18.18 16.84 1.52
C SER A 136 18.31 15.84 2.67
N GLU A 137 18.47 16.32 3.90
CA GLU A 137 18.47 15.51 5.12
C GLU A 137 17.12 14.84 5.37
N SER A 138 16.01 15.57 5.18
CA SER A 138 14.66 15.01 5.34
C SER A 138 14.37 13.93 4.30
N PHE A 139 14.86 14.08 3.06
CA PHE A 139 14.70 13.03 2.03
C PHE A 139 15.49 11.77 2.39
N THR A 140 16.66 11.94 3.00
CA THR A 140 17.47 10.83 3.53
C THR A 140 16.73 10.08 4.64
N GLN A 141 15.99 10.78 5.50
CA GLN A 141 15.14 10.15 6.51
C GLN A 141 13.98 9.37 5.88
N VAL A 142 13.33 9.89 4.83
CA VAL A 142 12.30 9.14 4.08
C VAL A 142 12.89 7.86 3.46
N LEU A 143 14.09 7.93 2.89
CA LEU A 143 14.78 6.74 2.38
C LEU A 143 15.07 5.72 3.48
N ALA A 144 15.47 6.18 4.68
CA ALA A 144 15.68 5.31 5.83
C ALA A 144 14.39 4.61 6.26
N LEU A 145 13.26 5.31 6.29
CA LEU A 145 11.95 4.71 6.57
C LEU A 145 11.56 3.68 5.50
N CYS A 146 11.81 3.98 4.23
CA CYS A 146 11.58 3.01 3.15
C CYS A 146 12.46 1.76 3.30
N GLN A 147 13.71 1.93 3.74
CA GLN A 147 14.60 0.81 4.02
C GLN A 147 14.11 -0.04 5.20
N GLN A 148 13.58 0.59 6.25
CA GLN A 148 12.96 -0.16 7.36
C GLN A 148 11.82 -1.07 6.88
N ILE A 149 11.03 -0.65 5.88
CA ILE A 149 9.99 -1.51 5.29
C ILE A 149 10.60 -2.74 4.60
N TYR A 150 11.74 -2.60 3.91
CA TYR A 150 12.47 -3.75 3.36
C TYR A 150 12.97 -4.69 4.45
N ASP A 151 13.55 -4.11 5.49
CA ASP A 151 14.09 -4.87 6.61
C ASP A 151 12.97 -5.65 7.33
N LEU A 152 11.74 -5.11 7.39
CA LEU A 152 10.58 -5.87 7.88
C LEU A 152 10.32 -7.15 7.06
N TYR A 153 10.38 -7.11 5.73
CA TYR A 153 10.18 -8.32 4.93
C TYR A 153 11.25 -9.38 5.19
N LYS A 154 12.48 -8.94 5.43
CA LYS A 154 13.62 -9.81 5.74
C LYS A 154 13.56 -10.36 7.16
N ASP A 155 13.32 -9.51 8.15
CA ASP A 155 13.25 -9.87 9.58
C ASP A 155 12.17 -10.93 9.84
N TRP A 156 11.05 -10.84 9.13
CA TRP A 156 9.92 -11.76 9.26
C TRP A 156 9.93 -12.89 8.22
N ASP A 157 10.97 -12.96 7.38
CA ASP A 157 11.16 -13.98 6.34
C ASP A 157 9.90 -14.25 5.49
N ILE A 158 9.26 -13.17 5.04
CA ILE A 158 7.94 -13.23 4.38
C ILE A 158 7.97 -14.08 3.11
N ASP A 159 9.11 -14.16 2.42
CA ASP A 159 9.26 -14.98 1.22
C ASP A 159 9.24 -16.48 1.50
N THR A 160 9.79 -16.92 2.65
CA THR A 160 9.65 -18.30 3.11
C THR A 160 8.19 -18.62 3.44
N TRP A 161 7.48 -17.70 4.12
CA TRP A 161 6.05 -17.86 4.40
C TRP A 161 5.19 -17.97 3.14
N LYS A 162 5.50 -17.16 2.11
CA LYS A 162 4.81 -17.26 0.81
C LYS A 162 5.01 -18.62 0.16
N THR A 163 6.22 -19.16 0.26
CA THR A 163 6.57 -20.45 -0.33
C THR A 163 5.87 -21.60 0.41
N SER A 164 5.89 -21.58 1.75
CA SER A 164 5.25 -22.61 2.57
C SER A 164 3.72 -22.55 2.53
N SER A 165 3.13 -21.38 2.32
CA SER A 165 1.68 -21.16 2.34
C SER A 165 1.03 -21.14 0.95
N LYS A 166 1.74 -21.57 -0.10
CA LYS A 166 1.29 -21.44 -1.49
C LYS A 166 0.00 -22.22 -1.79
N GLU A 167 -0.21 -23.35 -1.12
CA GLU A 167 -1.40 -24.19 -1.32
C GLU A 167 -2.63 -23.69 -0.55
N ASP A 168 -2.39 -22.92 0.53
CA ASP A 168 -3.45 -22.28 1.30
C ASP A 168 -3.80 -20.92 0.67
N LYS A 169 -4.90 -20.90 -0.09
CA LYS A 169 -5.36 -19.69 -0.80
C LYS A 169 -5.58 -18.50 0.13
N LEU A 170 -6.06 -18.72 1.36
CA LEU A 170 -6.32 -17.63 2.29
C LEU A 170 -5.00 -17.04 2.80
N HIS A 171 -4.06 -17.89 3.20
CA HIS A 171 -2.74 -17.43 3.64
C HIS A 171 -1.94 -16.80 2.51
N SER A 172 -1.97 -17.37 1.31
CA SER A 172 -1.32 -16.80 0.13
C SER A 172 -1.89 -15.42 -0.21
N TRP A 173 -3.22 -15.27 -0.15
CA TRP A 173 -3.88 -13.97 -0.32
C TRP A 173 -3.46 -12.96 0.76
N MET A 174 -3.41 -13.36 2.04
CA MET A 174 -2.99 -12.50 3.15
C MET A 174 -1.53 -12.01 3.00
N LEU A 175 -0.64 -12.89 2.54
CA LEU A 175 0.78 -12.54 2.33
C LEU A 175 0.97 -11.67 1.09
N ALA A 176 0.15 -11.84 0.06
CA ALA A 176 0.11 -10.95 -1.09
C ALA A 176 -0.44 -9.55 -0.73
N ASP A 177 -1.53 -9.47 0.04
CA ASP A 177 -2.05 -8.23 0.65
C ASP A 177 -0.92 -7.50 1.39
N LEU A 178 -0.22 -8.21 2.27
CA LEU A 178 0.90 -7.67 3.04
C LEU A 178 2.04 -7.15 2.15
N THR A 179 2.35 -7.87 1.07
CA THR A 179 3.39 -7.51 0.11
C THR A 179 3.02 -6.24 -0.64
N ILE A 180 1.78 -6.14 -1.13
CA ILE A 180 1.32 -4.97 -1.86
C ILE A 180 1.28 -3.77 -0.91
N ALA A 181 0.71 -3.91 0.28
CA ALA A 181 0.57 -2.82 1.26
C ALA A 181 1.93 -2.19 1.62
N GLY A 182 2.93 -2.99 2.00
CA GLY A 182 4.24 -2.46 2.41
C GLY A 182 5.03 -1.84 1.25
N TYR A 183 5.14 -2.53 0.11
CA TYR A 183 5.85 -1.97 -1.03
C TYR A 183 5.14 -0.75 -1.65
N LYS A 184 3.81 -0.67 -1.54
CA LYS A 184 3.08 0.55 -1.90
C LYS A 184 3.42 1.72 -1.00
N CYS A 185 3.57 1.49 0.30
CA CYS A 185 4.01 2.55 1.21
C CYS A 185 5.34 3.16 0.74
N ILE A 186 6.31 2.34 0.32
CA ILE A 186 7.58 2.83 -0.24
C ILE A 186 7.35 3.74 -1.47
N VAL A 187 6.56 3.27 -2.45
CA VAL A 187 6.32 4.03 -3.70
C VAL A 187 5.68 5.39 -3.39
N PHE A 188 4.64 5.42 -2.55
CA PHE A 188 3.92 6.66 -2.23
C PHE A 188 4.69 7.59 -1.28
N MET A 189 5.42 7.05 -0.30
CA MET A 189 6.27 7.87 0.59
C MET A 189 7.33 8.62 -0.21
N LEU A 190 7.99 7.93 -1.15
CA LEU A 190 8.97 8.55 -2.03
C LEU A 190 8.33 9.55 -2.99
N HIS A 191 7.17 9.23 -3.55
CA HIS A 191 6.44 10.15 -4.43
C HIS A 191 6.13 11.46 -3.69
N LYS A 192 5.53 11.36 -2.51
CA LYS A 192 5.12 12.51 -1.70
C LYS A 192 6.31 13.33 -1.19
N ALA A 193 7.42 12.69 -0.87
CA ALA A 193 8.67 13.37 -0.53
C ALA A 193 9.26 14.13 -1.74
N SER A 194 9.19 13.53 -2.93
CA SER A 194 9.71 14.16 -4.15
C SER A 194 8.93 15.42 -4.55
N LEU A 195 7.60 15.43 -4.36
CA LEU A 195 6.75 16.60 -4.63
C LEU A 195 7.05 17.79 -3.71
N THR A 196 7.52 17.52 -2.49
CA THR A 196 7.79 18.54 -1.47
C THR A 196 9.23 19.09 -1.57
N THR A 197 10.07 18.56 -2.46
CA THR A 197 11.48 18.95 -2.57
C THR A 197 11.74 19.81 -3.81
N ALA A 198 12.14 21.07 -3.64
CA ALA A 198 12.39 21.99 -4.75
C ALA A 198 13.72 21.75 -5.51
N GLU A 199 14.69 21.08 -4.87
CA GLU A 199 16.07 20.96 -5.36
C GLU A 199 16.46 19.57 -5.86
N LEU A 200 15.61 18.54 -5.69
CA LEU A 200 15.90 17.19 -6.13
C LEU A 200 15.17 16.88 -7.46
N PRO A 201 15.87 16.88 -8.61
CA PRO A 201 15.33 16.42 -9.88
C PRO A 201 15.27 14.88 -9.98
N GLN A 202 15.27 14.16 -8.84
CA GLN A 202 15.17 12.71 -8.85
C GLN A 202 13.71 12.30 -8.84
N GLU A 203 13.18 12.11 -10.04
CA GLU A 203 11.95 11.37 -10.20
C GLU A 203 12.10 9.98 -9.57
N ILE A 204 11.10 9.58 -8.78
CA ILE A 204 11.11 8.32 -8.04
C ILE A 204 11.40 7.10 -8.92
N SER A 205 11.05 7.17 -10.22
CA SER A 205 11.30 6.15 -11.24
C SER A 205 12.78 5.92 -11.57
N GLN A 206 13.69 6.68 -10.96
CA GLN A 206 15.14 6.46 -11.06
C GLN A 206 15.72 5.83 -9.79
N LEU A 207 14.96 5.79 -8.69
CA LEU A 207 15.43 5.25 -7.42
C LEU A 207 15.36 3.73 -7.42
N PRO A 208 16.47 3.00 -7.19
CA PRO A 208 16.47 1.54 -7.17
C PRO A 208 15.46 0.95 -6.19
N ILE A 209 15.28 1.61 -5.04
CA ILE A 209 14.35 1.20 -3.98
C ILE A 209 12.89 1.27 -4.43
N ALA A 210 12.51 2.31 -5.19
CA ALA A 210 11.16 2.50 -5.73
C ALA A 210 10.88 1.53 -6.87
N LEU A 211 11.87 1.29 -7.75
CA LEU A 211 11.74 0.32 -8.83
C LEU A 211 11.60 -1.10 -8.31
N ASN A 212 12.40 -1.48 -7.32
CA ASN A 212 12.29 -2.79 -6.71
C ASN A 212 10.94 -2.95 -6.00
N ALA A 213 10.46 -1.93 -5.26
CA ALA A 213 9.14 -1.95 -4.64
C ALA A 213 8.03 -2.11 -5.70
N SER A 214 8.13 -1.37 -6.81
CA SER A 214 7.18 -1.45 -7.92
C SER A 214 7.13 -2.84 -8.54
N ARG A 215 8.29 -3.48 -8.75
CA ARG A 215 8.36 -4.88 -9.23
C ARG A 215 7.66 -5.84 -8.26
N GLN A 216 7.88 -5.68 -6.95
CA GLN A 216 7.26 -6.56 -5.96
C GLN A 216 5.75 -6.39 -5.89
N VAL A 217 5.25 -5.16 -5.99
CA VAL A 217 3.81 -4.87 -6.11
C VAL A 217 3.20 -5.57 -7.31
N LEU A 218 3.79 -5.42 -8.50
CA LEU A 218 3.24 -6.04 -9.72
C LEU A 218 3.32 -7.57 -9.68
N LYS A 219 4.41 -8.15 -9.14
CA LYS A 219 4.53 -9.60 -8.95
C LYS A 219 3.45 -10.14 -8.01
N ALA A 220 3.22 -9.48 -6.88
CA ALA A 220 2.17 -9.87 -5.95
C ALA A 220 0.76 -9.68 -6.54
N GLY A 221 0.56 -8.60 -7.31
CA GLY A 221 -0.67 -8.35 -8.05
C GLY A 221 -0.97 -9.45 -9.08
N ASN A 222 0.03 -9.87 -9.87
CA ASN A 222 -0.10 -10.98 -10.82
C ASN A 222 -0.47 -12.28 -10.13
N GLU A 223 0.17 -12.58 -9.00
CA GLU A 223 -0.15 -13.77 -8.23
C GLU A 223 -1.60 -13.74 -7.75
N LEU A 224 -2.07 -12.59 -7.23
CA LEU A 224 -3.46 -12.41 -6.81
C LEU A 224 -4.45 -12.56 -7.97
N LEU A 225 -4.16 -11.99 -9.15
CA LEU A 225 -5.01 -12.11 -10.33
C LEU A 225 -5.18 -13.58 -10.77
N LYS A 226 -4.10 -14.38 -10.67
CA LYS A 226 -4.13 -15.81 -11.01
C LYS A 226 -4.86 -16.64 -9.96
N GLN A 227 -4.64 -16.35 -8.68
CA GLN A 227 -5.26 -17.11 -7.59
C GLN A 227 -6.74 -16.76 -7.39
N CYS A 228 -7.10 -15.50 -7.63
CA CYS A 228 -8.43 -14.94 -7.41
C CYS A 228 -8.89 -14.19 -8.69
N PRO A 229 -9.27 -14.91 -9.76
CA PRO A 229 -9.63 -14.34 -11.06
C PRO A 229 -11.06 -13.78 -11.05
N TYR A 230 -11.30 -12.77 -10.21
CA TYR A 230 -12.60 -12.13 -10.02
C TYR A 230 -12.48 -10.62 -10.18
N ALA A 231 -13.53 -9.97 -10.67
CA ALA A 231 -13.55 -8.51 -10.83
C ALA A 231 -13.24 -7.76 -9.51
N VAL A 232 -13.64 -8.32 -8.36
CA VAL A 232 -13.30 -7.77 -7.04
C VAL A 232 -11.80 -7.62 -6.81
N THR A 233 -10.97 -8.49 -7.40
CA THR A 233 -9.51 -8.39 -7.34
C THR A 233 -9.01 -7.17 -8.10
N LEU A 234 -9.62 -6.82 -9.24
CA LEU A 234 -9.30 -5.58 -9.96
C LEU A 234 -9.67 -4.34 -9.13
N TYR A 235 -10.87 -4.32 -8.53
CA TYR A 235 -11.27 -3.25 -7.61
C TYR A 235 -10.32 -3.12 -6.42
N TYR A 236 -9.83 -4.23 -5.89
CA TYR A 236 -8.87 -4.23 -4.80
C TYR A 236 -7.52 -3.66 -5.25
N LEU A 237 -6.95 -4.15 -6.35
CA LEU A 237 -5.63 -3.73 -6.84
C LEU A 237 -5.62 -2.26 -7.28
N PHE A 238 -6.59 -1.82 -8.08
CA PHE A 238 -6.62 -0.46 -8.61
C PHE A 238 -7.37 0.52 -7.73
N GLY A 239 -8.45 0.07 -7.08
CA GLY A 239 -9.29 0.94 -6.26
C GLY A 239 -8.86 1.06 -4.80
N THR A 240 -8.16 0.07 -4.22
CA THR A 240 -7.64 0.17 -2.83
C THR A 240 -6.15 0.51 -2.84
N TYR A 241 -5.34 -0.22 -3.59
CA TYR A 241 -3.88 -0.05 -3.58
C TYR A 241 -3.33 0.88 -4.65
N GLN A 242 -4.14 1.32 -5.62
CA GLN A 242 -3.69 2.09 -6.78
C GLN A 242 -2.45 1.47 -7.46
N VAL A 243 -2.49 0.17 -7.78
CA VAL A 243 -1.36 -0.58 -8.37
C VAL A 243 -0.77 0.09 -9.62
N ASP A 244 -1.59 0.85 -10.34
CA ASP A 244 -1.20 1.70 -11.46
C ASP A 244 -0.05 2.69 -11.14
N ALA A 245 0.08 3.20 -9.91
CA ALA A 245 1.25 4.03 -9.54
C ALA A 245 2.58 3.26 -9.60
N ALA A 246 2.58 1.96 -9.25
CA ALA A 246 3.78 1.12 -9.37
C ALA A 246 4.06 0.76 -10.83
N TYR A 247 2.99 0.54 -11.60
CA TYR A 247 3.07 0.32 -13.04
C TYR A 247 3.71 1.52 -13.75
N ALA A 248 3.20 2.72 -13.48
CA ALA A 248 3.70 3.98 -14.03
C ALA A 248 5.16 4.23 -13.63
N CYS A 249 5.54 3.92 -12.38
CA CYS A 249 6.94 4.05 -11.93
C CYS A 249 7.90 3.23 -12.80
N LEU A 250 7.56 1.97 -13.14
CA LEU A 250 8.38 1.15 -14.03
C LEU A 250 8.37 1.66 -15.47
N VAL A 251 7.21 2.04 -16.00
CA VAL A 251 7.10 2.61 -17.36
C VAL A 251 7.97 3.85 -17.49
N SER A 252 7.89 4.80 -16.54
CA SER A 252 8.69 6.03 -16.54
C SER A 252 10.19 5.73 -16.48
N SER A 253 10.60 4.68 -15.76
CA SER A 253 11.99 4.23 -15.74
C SER A 253 12.43 3.70 -17.11
N LEU A 254 11.63 2.81 -17.70
CA LEU A 254 11.91 2.19 -19.00
C LEU A 254 11.93 3.20 -20.13
N MET A 255 11.12 4.26 -20.07
CA MET A 255 11.14 5.32 -21.08
C MET A 255 12.41 6.16 -21.05
N ARG A 256 13.16 6.17 -19.94
CA ARG A 256 14.38 7.00 -19.80
C ARG A 256 15.67 6.23 -19.89
N LEU A 257 15.75 5.08 -19.25
CA LEU A 257 17.00 4.33 -19.14
C LEU A 257 17.36 3.65 -20.46
N PRO A 258 18.65 3.50 -20.78
CA PRO A 258 19.08 2.73 -21.93
C PRO A 258 18.65 1.26 -21.79
N GLU A 259 18.57 0.57 -22.93
CA GLU A 259 18.21 -0.84 -22.94
C GLU A 259 19.16 -1.67 -22.07
N SER A 260 18.61 -2.60 -21.30
CA SER A 260 19.35 -3.54 -20.46
C SER A 260 18.55 -4.83 -20.27
N HIS A 261 19.23 -5.89 -19.80
CA HIS A 261 18.53 -7.13 -19.44
C HIS A 261 17.41 -6.90 -18.40
N THR A 262 17.65 -6.01 -17.45
CA THR A 262 16.65 -5.59 -16.45
C THR A 262 15.47 -4.89 -17.12
N ALA A 263 15.72 -4.03 -18.11
CA ALA A 263 14.65 -3.35 -18.85
C ALA A 263 13.72 -4.34 -19.58
N ARG A 264 14.27 -5.37 -20.22
CA ARG A 264 13.46 -6.44 -20.85
C ARG A 264 12.71 -7.31 -19.83
N ALA A 265 13.27 -7.52 -18.64
CA ALA A 265 12.57 -8.24 -17.58
C ALA A 265 11.39 -7.43 -17.03
N ASP A 266 11.56 -6.11 -16.91
CA ASP A 266 10.51 -5.20 -16.45
C ASP A 266 9.39 -5.04 -17.48
N LEU A 267 9.72 -4.92 -18.77
CA LEU A 267 8.71 -4.92 -19.84
C LEU A 267 7.86 -6.21 -19.79
N ARG A 268 8.50 -7.38 -19.69
CA ARG A 268 7.78 -8.66 -19.56
C ARG A 268 6.86 -8.69 -18.34
N LEU A 269 7.29 -8.13 -17.21
CA LEU A 269 6.45 -8.03 -16.01
C LEU A 269 5.20 -7.16 -16.26
N LEU A 270 5.35 -6.03 -16.95
CA LEU A 270 4.24 -5.15 -17.33
C LEU A 270 3.29 -5.82 -18.32
N GLU A 271 3.82 -6.56 -19.30
CA GLU A 271 3.03 -7.34 -20.26
C GLU A 271 2.25 -8.47 -19.59
N ASP A 272 2.90 -9.23 -18.71
CA ASP A 272 2.26 -10.29 -17.94
C ASP A 272 1.12 -9.73 -17.08
N PHE A 273 1.35 -8.59 -16.41
CA PHE A 273 0.33 -7.93 -15.60
C PHE A 273 -0.85 -7.44 -16.43
N THR A 274 -0.59 -6.77 -17.55
CA THR A 274 -1.65 -6.31 -18.47
C THR A 274 -2.43 -7.46 -19.08
N ARG A 275 -1.75 -8.58 -19.40
CA ARG A 275 -2.41 -9.81 -19.87
C ARG A 275 -3.34 -10.36 -18.80
N ASP A 276 -2.86 -10.52 -17.57
CA ASP A 276 -3.64 -11.11 -16.48
C ASP A 276 -4.86 -10.22 -16.14
N VAL A 277 -4.69 -8.89 -16.10
CA VAL A 277 -5.82 -7.93 -15.99
C VAL A 277 -6.82 -8.12 -17.13
N SER A 278 -6.34 -8.27 -18.37
CA SER A 278 -7.21 -8.39 -19.55
C SER A 278 -8.11 -9.62 -19.52
N THR A 279 -7.70 -10.70 -18.84
CA THR A 279 -8.53 -11.90 -18.70
C THR A 279 -9.76 -11.69 -17.83
N LEU A 280 -9.75 -10.66 -16.98
CA LEU A 280 -10.80 -10.38 -16.01
C LEU A 280 -11.72 -9.22 -16.42
N VAL A 281 -11.32 -8.41 -17.41
CA VAL A 281 -12.14 -7.29 -17.90
C VAL A 281 -13.18 -7.82 -18.87
N VAL A 282 -14.45 -7.85 -18.46
CA VAL A 282 -15.56 -8.31 -19.31
C VAL A 282 -16.02 -7.17 -20.24
N GLU A 283 -16.64 -7.53 -21.36
CA GLU A 283 -17.22 -6.56 -22.28
C GLU A 283 -18.34 -5.75 -21.61
N GLY A 284 -18.09 -4.44 -21.38
CA GLY A 284 -19.07 -3.50 -20.82
C GLY A 284 -18.71 -2.92 -19.44
N GLU A 285 -17.58 -3.31 -18.84
CA GLU A 285 -17.23 -2.94 -17.46
C GLU A 285 -16.32 -1.70 -17.31
N SER A 286 -16.34 -1.13 -16.10
CA SER A 286 -15.63 0.10 -15.68
C SER A 286 -14.11 0.09 -15.89
N PHE A 287 -13.48 -1.07 -16.08
CA PHE A 287 -12.02 -1.21 -16.21
C PHE A 287 -11.50 -1.19 -17.66
N ARG A 288 -12.38 -1.10 -18.68
CA ARG A 288 -11.95 -1.02 -20.09
C ARG A 288 -11.00 0.16 -20.38
N PRO A 289 -11.26 1.40 -19.92
CA PRO A 289 -10.36 2.52 -20.15
C PRO A 289 -8.98 2.30 -19.55
N LEU A 290 -8.93 1.74 -18.33
CA LEU A 290 -7.69 1.40 -17.65
C LEU A 290 -6.89 0.35 -18.44
N LEU A 291 -7.54 -0.74 -18.88
CA LEU A 291 -6.87 -1.77 -19.68
C LEU A 291 -6.32 -1.21 -21.00
N ALA A 292 -7.07 -0.31 -21.66
CA ALA A 292 -6.62 0.36 -22.87
C ALA A 292 -5.37 1.21 -22.58
N ALA A 293 -5.34 1.96 -21.48
CA ALA A 293 -4.17 2.73 -21.07
C ALA A 293 -2.94 1.83 -20.83
N LEU A 294 -3.08 0.73 -20.08
CA LEU A 294 -1.97 -0.20 -19.82
C LEU A 294 -1.38 -0.79 -21.11
N ARG A 295 -2.24 -1.15 -22.07
CA ARG A 295 -1.81 -1.64 -23.40
C ARG A 295 -1.05 -0.58 -24.17
N THR A 296 -1.56 0.64 -24.23
CA THR A 296 -0.88 1.78 -24.89
C THR A 296 0.49 2.04 -24.27
N LEU A 297 0.61 1.99 -22.94
CA LEU A 297 1.89 2.17 -22.25
C LEU A 297 2.89 1.07 -22.62
N ASN A 298 2.46 -0.19 -22.67
CA ASN A 298 3.32 -1.29 -23.08
C ASN A 298 3.79 -1.14 -24.53
N SER A 299 2.91 -0.77 -25.45
CA SER A 299 3.28 -0.50 -26.84
C SER A 299 4.33 0.61 -26.95
N SER A 300 4.14 1.72 -26.24
CA SER A 300 5.12 2.83 -26.23
C SER A 300 6.49 2.41 -25.68
N VAL A 301 6.53 1.58 -24.63
CA VAL A 301 7.79 1.07 -24.07
C VAL A 301 8.44 0.09 -25.03
N TYR A 302 7.67 -0.80 -25.64
CA TYR A 302 8.14 -1.76 -26.62
C TYR A 302 8.78 -1.06 -27.83
N GLU A 303 8.08 -0.09 -28.43
CA GLU A 303 8.61 0.73 -29.55
C GLU A 303 9.90 1.48 -29.23
N LYS A 304 10.13 1.79 -27.96
CA LYS A 304 11.32 2.51 -27.50
C LYS A 304 12.52 1.57 -27.26
N LEU A 305 12.28 0.28 -27.07
CA LEU A 305 13.30 -0.73 -26.80
C LEU A 305 13.67 -1.55 -28.05
N ASP A 306 12.85 -1.51 -29.11
CA ASP A 306 13.14 -2.02 -30.46
C ASP A 306 14.04 -1.04 -31.26
#